data_AF-A0A1I8I2L8-F1
#
_entry.id   AF-A0A1I8I2L8-F1
#
_cell.length_a   1.000
_cell.length_b   1.000
_cell.length_c   1.000
_cell.angle_alpha   90.00
_cell.angle_beta   90.00
_cell.angle_gamma   90.00
#
_symmetry.space_group_name_H-M   'P 1'
#
loop_
_entity.id
_entity.type
_entity.pdbx_description
1 polymer ?
#
loop_
_entity_poly.entity_id
_entity_poly.type
_entity_poly.pdbx_seq_one_letter_code
_entity_poly.pdbx_strand_id
1 'polypeptide(L)'
;HCCSHSSALLYSAISISTRGNGADEAEQEAGVEPPPPLARLPSGSSNNSSKSNNNNSQMMLLIRILNQKMETTVIVNIRPLFYQQMLRKEPKKLKKAAADAAPKVFASSSNAWHSLSCPASELNLGVTLACGQSFRWRQLEQEGYWAGVHADKVYPPSSSAASDQQVLEDYLRLNGPTLESLYAGWSASDPVFRSVCSQFPDVRVRLLRQQPLENLFSFICSSNNNIARISQLVEKLCKYFGQQICIVDGREYYGFPQLSALCSPEAEPRLRELGFGYRAKFVVESARRLLDLGGADWLHSLRGSAQPDEIRRCLTKEFTGVGRKVADCVCLMSLDQLHLVPVDVHVMRIARSLYGLPACTKSLTESAYQSISDFFPSLWQPHAGWAHTVLFAADLARFQHLKSPAIVDEVKPASLSTETPADAAADGEVESKKLEAERPPAKSGQGTRKRKR
;
A
#
# COMPACT_ATOMS: atom_id res chain seq x y z
N HIS A 1 -1.97 8.88 -53.55
CA HIS A 1 -1.33 7.99 -54.53
C HIS A 1 -0.62 6.85 -53.79
N CYS A 2 -0.64 5.65 -54.35
CA CYS A 2 -0.10 4.44 -53.73
C CYS A 2 1.42 4.42 -53.65
N CYS A 3 1.96 3.72 -52.65
CA CYS A 3 3.14 2.86 -52.82
C CYS A 3 2.98 1.61 -51.95
N SER A 4 2.88 0.46 -52.62
CA SER A 4 2.89 -0.90 -52.07
C SER A 4 4.21 -1.59 -52.41
N HIS A 5 4.35 -2.89 -52.09
CA HIS A 5 5.58 -3.74 -52.08
C HIS A 5 6.35 -3.59 -50.76
N SER A 6 6.36 -4.56 -49.82
CA SER A 6 6.15 -6.01 -49.89
C SER A 6 7.21 -6.78 -50.69
N SER A 7 8.03 -7.54 -49.98
CA SER A 7 8.99 -8.52 -50.48
C SER A 7 8.79 -9.80 -49.69
N ALA A 8 8.79 -10.95 -50.37
CA ALA A 8 8.42 -12.25 -49.81
C ALA A 8 9.50 -13.31 -50.09
N LEU A 9 9.29 -14.52 -49.53
CA LEU A 9 10.05 -15.77 -49.73
C LEU A 9 11.38 -15.86 -48.94
N LEU A 10 11.83 -17.02 -48.44
CA LEU A 10 11.45 -18.41 -48.74
C LEU A 10 11.22 -19.33 -47.50
N TYR A 11 10.49 -20.40 -47.79
CA TYR A 11 10.19 -21.62 -47.02
C TYR A 11 11.38 -22.34 -46.34
N SER A 12 11.09 -23.05 -45.24
CA SER A 12 11.04 -24.52 -45.27
C SER A 12 10.16 -25.07 -44.13
N ALA A 13 9.42 -26.14 -44.43
CA ALA A 13 8.55 -26.82 -43.49
C ALA A 13 8.93 -28.30 -43.44
N ILE A 14 8.88 -28.92 -42.26
CA ILE A 14 8.85 -30.37 -42.11
C ILE A 14 7.76 -30.72 -41.11
N SER A 15 6.79 -31.50 -41.57
CA SER A 15 5.81 -32.22 -40.77
C SER A 15 5.88 -33.68 -41.21
N ILE A 16 6.12 -34.59 -40.26
CA ILE A 16 5.75 -36.00 -40.40
C ILE A 16 5.09 -36.44 -39.09
N SER A 17 3.94 -37.10 -39.24
CA SER A 17 3.14 -37.68 -38.18
C SER A 17 3.14 -39.21 -38.34
N THR A 18 3.19 -39.94 -37.23
CA THR A 18 2.70 -41.33 -37.17
C THR A 18 2.01 -41.62 -35.83
N ARG A 19 0.79 -42.18 -35.92
CA ARG A 19 0.05 -42.91 -34.87
C ARG A 19 0.85 -44.18 -34.46
N GLY A 20 0.60 -44.91 -33.37
CA GLY A 20 -0.40 -44.86 -32.29
C GLY A 20 -0.57 -46.26 -31.63
N ASN A 21 -1.48 -46.40 -30.64
CA ASN A 21 -2.01 -47.62 -29.97
C ASN A 21 -1.27 -48.26 -28.77
N GLY A 22 -2.08 -48.84 -27.84
CA GLY A 22 -1.71 -49.63 -26.64
C GLY A 22 -1.83 -48.83 -25.33
N ALA A 23 -2.87 -48.90 -24.48
CA ALA A 23 -3.73 -49.97 -23.95
C ALA A 23 -3.14 -50.72 -22.73
N ASP A 24 -3.60 -50.31 -21.54
CA ASP A 24 -3.90 -51.01 -20.27
C ASP A 24 -2.96 -52.05 -19.57
N GLU A 25 -3.15 -52.06 -18.23
CA GLU A 25 -2.93 -53.12 -17.22
C GLU A 25 -1.62 -53.29 -16.39
N ALA A 26 -1.86 -53.42 -15.08
CA ALA A 26 -1.23 -54.26 -14.05
C ALA A 26 0.14 -53.94 -13.37
N GLU A 27 0.03 -53.53 -12.09
CA GLU A 27 0.58 -54.15 -10.86
C GLU A 27 2.09 -54.41 -10.55
N GLN A 28 2.37 -54.21 -9.24
CA GLN A 28 3.30 -54.93 -8.33
C GLN A 28 4.83 -54.61 -8.20
N GLU A 29 5.12 -54.03 -7.02
CA GLU A 29 6.13 -54.41 -5.99
C GLU A 29 7.67 -54.51 -6.22
N ALA A 30 8.38 -53.75 -5.35
CA ALA A 30 9.54 -54.11 -4.50
C ALA A 30 10.94 -54.49 -5.08
N GLY A 31 12.01 -53.93 -4.49
CA GLY A 31 13.35 -54.58 -4.53
C GLY A 31 14.65 -53.73 -4.41
N VAL A 32 15.02 -53.32 -3.19
CA VAL A 32 16.39 -53.38 -2.57
C VAL A 32 17.68 -53.09 -3.40
N GLU A 33 18.28 -51.90 -3.17
CA GLU A 33 19.68 -51.62 -2.71
C GLU A 33 20.98 -51.99 -3.56
N PRO A 34 22.25 -51.61 -3.18
CA PRO A 34 23.19 -50.89 -4.08
C PRO A 34 24.65 -51.51 -4.18
N PRO A 35 25.79 -50.75 -4.12
CA PRO A 35 26.49 -49.80 -5.05
C PRO A 35 27.74 -50.50 -5.71
N PRO A 36 29.01 -50.00 -5.85
CA PRO A 36 29.69 -48.68 -6.00
C PRO A 36 30.64 -48.68 -7.28
N PRO A 37 31.91 -48.17 -7.35
CA PRO A 37 32.63 -47.01 -6.76
C PRO A 37 33.41 -46.06 -7.75
N LEU A 38 33.69 -44.83 -7.27
CA LEU A 38 34.84 -43.90 -7.47
C LEU A 38 35.92 -44.08 -8.59
N ALA A 39 36.21 -42.99 -9.33
CA ALA A 39 37.58 -42.64 -9.79
C ALA A 39 37.84 -41.13 -10.08
N ARG A 40 38.84 -40.62 -9.34
CA ARG A 40 39.81 -39.51 -9.47
C ARG A 40 39.92 -38.54 -10.69
N LEU A 41 40.39 -37.33 -10.34
CA LEU A 41 40.94 -36.21 -11.14
C LEU A 41 42.19 -36.61 -12.00
N PRO A 42 42.60 -35.78 -12.99
CA PRO A 42 43.60 -34.74 -12.68
C PRO A 42 43.44 -33.36 -13.37
N SER A 43 44.16 -32.41 -12.78
CA SER A 43 44.45 -31.01 -13.12
C SER A 43 44.72 -30.63 -14.59
N GLY A 44 44.37 -29.37 -14.94
CA GLY A 44 44.94 -28.64 -16.09
C GLY A 44 44.81 -27.12 -15.94
N SER A 45 45.91 -26.43 -15.69
CA SER A 45 45.97 -24.96 -15.52
C SER A 45 46.43 -24.25 -16.80
N SER A 46 45.80 -23.13 -17.16
CA SER A 46 46.52 -22.04 -17.83
C SER A 46 45.88 -20.68 -17.54
N ASN A 47 46.71 -19.74 -17.07
CA ASN A 47 46.37 -18.33 -17.05
C ASN A 47 46.44 -17.78 -18.48
N ASN A 48 45.62 -16.77 -18.79
CA ASN A 48 46.14 -15.67 -19.59
C ASN A 48 45.45 -14.35 -19.25
N SER A 49 46.26 -13.31 -19.07
CA SER A 49 45.84 -11.96 -18.70
C SER A 49 46.18 -10.98 -19.81
N SER A 50 45.24 -10.11 -20.18
CA SER A 50 45.54 -8.95 -21.04
C SER A 50 44.74 -7.73 -20.58
N LYS A 51 45.45 -6.68 -20.16
CA LYS A 51 44.89 -5.35 -19.85
C LYS A 51 44.84 -4.49 -21.11
N SER A 52 43.79 -3.69 -21.28
CA SER A 52 43.80 -2.33 -21.89
C SER A 52 42.34 -1.87 -22.13
N ASN A 53 41.90 -0.61 -22.09
CA ASN A 53 42.19 0.62 -21.34
C ASN A 53 41.19 1.68 -21.88
N ASN A 54 40.70 2.59 -21.04
CA ASN A 54 40.02 3.88 -21.36
C ASN A 54 38.73 3.97 -22.25
N ASN A 55 37.63 4.30 -21.56
CA ASN A 55 36.82 5.53 -21.71
C ASN A 55 36.49 6.09 -23.11
N ASN A 56 35.20 6.07 -23.49
CA ASN A 56 34.34 7.26 -23.32
C ASN A 56 32.85 7.02 -23.60
N SER A 57 32.00 7.77 -22.87
CA SER A 57 30.65 8.22 -23.23
C SER A 57 29.60 7.22 -23.76
N GLN A 58 28.63 6.87 -22.91
CA GLN A 58 27.21 7.23 -23.11
C GLN A 58 26.34 6.84 -21.89
N MET A 59 25.32 7.66 -21.60
CA MET A 59 24.20 7.25 -20.75
C MET A 59 23.46 6.08 -21.39
N MET A 60 23.14 5.02 -20.64
CA MET A 60 21.93 4.22 -20.88
C MET A 60 21.56 3.33 -19.69
N LEU A 61 20.28 3.39 -19.36
CA LEU A 61 19.43 2.44 -18.63
C LEU A 61 19.98 1.01 -18.42
N LEU A 62 19.88 0.47 -17.20
CA LEU A 62 19.84 -0.99 -17.02
C LEU A 62 18.91 -1.44 -15.87
N ILE A 63 17.64 -1.59 -16.21
CA ILE A 63 16.72 -2.48 -15.48
C ILE A 63 17.22 -3.91 -15.69
N ARG A 64 17.45 -4.67 -14.60
CA ARG A 64 17.80 -6.10 -14.68
C ARG A 64 16.68 -6.95 -14.09
N ILE A 65 15.72 -7.29 -14.95
CA ILE A 65 14.78 -8.39 -14.70
C ILE A 65 15.57 -9.69 -14.85
N LEU A 66 15.66 -10.49 -13.79
CA LEU A 66 16.15 -11.87 -13.88
C LEU A 66 15.03 -12.77 -14.41
N ASN A 67 14.91 -12.85 -15.74
CA ASN A 67 13.94 -13.72 -16.41
C ASN A 67 14.67 -14.90 -17.08
N GLN A 68 14.84 -16.01 -16.37
CA GLN A 68 15.14 -17.31 -16.98
C GLN A 68 14.71 -18.47 -16.06
N LYS A 69 13.55 -19.06 -16.41
CA LYS A 69 13.00 -20.37 -15.99
C LYS A 69 12.80 -20.64 -14.49
N MET A 70 11.53 -20.50 -14.10
CA MET A 70 10.80 -21.16 -13.01
C MET A 70 11.22 -20.89 -11.55
N GLU A 71 10.21 -20.79 -10.69
CA GLU A 71 10.32 -20.57 -9.22
C GLU A 71 11.02 -19.27 -8.79
N THR A 72 10.50 -18.13 -9.27
CA THR A 72 10.85 -16.80 -8.75
C THR A 72 10.25 -16.54 -7.37
N THR A 73 10.89 -17.09 -6.33
CA THR A 73 10.76 -16.61 -4.95
C THR A 73 10.96 -15.09 -4.88
N VAL A 74 10.08 -14.39 -4.16
CA VAL A 74 10.29 -13.02 -3.67
C VAL A 74 11.34 -13.09 -2.58
N ILE A 75 12.57 -13.27 -3.03
CA ILE A 75 13.72 -12.73 -2.33
C ILE A 75 13.41 -11.24 -2.20
N VAL A 76 13.33 -10.75 -0.97
CA VAL A 76 13.38 -9.31 -0.71
C VAL A 76 14.82 -8.89 -1.04
N ASN A 77 15.07 -8.64 -2.33
CA ASN A 77 16.40 -8.66 -2.92
C ASN A 77 17.03 -7.26 -2.90
N ILE A 78 18.10 -7.10 -2.11
CA ILE A 78 18.55 -5.80 -1.62
C ILE A 78 20.06 -5.66 -1.79
N ARG A 79 20.47 -5.44 -3.06
CA ARG A 79 21.49 -4.47 -3.51
C ARG A 79 21.92 -4.75 -4.95
N PRO A 80 22.34 -3.69 -5.67
CA PRO A 80 23.65 -3.73 -6.30
C PRO A 80 24.68 -2.84 -5.59
N LEU A 81 25.91 -3.34 -5.57
CA LEU A 81 27.18 -2.69 -5.22
C LEU A 81 27.27 -1.18 -5.50
N PHE A 82 27.48 -0.33 -4.48
CA PHE A 82 28.77 0.32 -4.16
C PHE A 82 28.58 1.40 -3.06
N TYR A 83 29.19 1.25 -1.88
CA TYR A 83 29.37 2.39 -0.97
C TYR A 83 30.54 2.18 0.00
N GLN A 84 31.74 2.61 -0.39
CA GLN A 84 32.95 2.50 0.45
C GLN A 84 33.84 3.76 0.42
N GLN A 85 33.26 4.94 0.17
CA GLN A 85 34.04 6.19 0.03
C GLN A 85 33.56 7.40 0.86
N MET A 86 32.55 7.29 1.72
CA MET A 86 31.99 8.46 2.42
C MET A 86 31.98 8.41 3.96
N LEU A 87 32.85 7.61 4.58
CA LEU A 87 33.13 7.70 6.03
C LEU A 87 34.48 8.38 6.31
N ARG A 88 34.54 9.70 6.03
CA ARG A 88 35.56 10.60 6.57
C ARG A 88 34.94 11.96 6.93
N LYS A 89 34.35 12.04 8.13
CA LYS A 89 34.39 13.18 9.10
C LYS A 89 33.36 12.93 10.22
N GLU A 90 33.83 12.76 11.46
CA GLU A 90 32.99 12.98 12.65
C GLU A 90 32.62 14.48 12.76
N PRO A 91 31.58 14.80 13.54
CA PRO A 91 31.90 15.46 14.81
C PRO A 91 31.10 14.94 16.03
N LYS A 92 31.62 15.30 17.21
CA LYS A 92 31.23 14.78 18.53
C LYS A 92 30.11 15.59 19.21
N LYS A 93 29.54 14.94 20.24
CA LYS A 93 28.74 15.47 21.39
C LYS A 93 27.22 15.60 21.19
N LEU A 94 26.48 14.78 21.94
CA LEU A 94 25.63 15.26 23.06
C LEU A 94 25.53 14.14 24.13
N LYS A 95 25.26 14.47 25.39
CA LYS A 95 25.15 13.49 26.50
C LYS A 95 23.86 13.67 27.31
N LYS A 96 23.19 12.52 27.54
CA LYS A 96 22.51 12.08 28.77
C LYS A 96 21.19 12.74 29.25
N ALA A 97 20.07 12.09 28.95
CA ALA A 97 19.01 11.60 29.86
C ALA A 97 17.99 10.81 29.00
N ALA A 98 17.25 9.78 29.45
CA ALA A 98 17.05 9.21 30.78
C ALA A 98 17.35 7.69 30.81
N ALA A 99 17.08 7.02 31.93
CA ALA A 99 17.30 5.58 32.10
C ALA A 99 16.08 4.76 31.65
N ASP A 100 16.12 4.31 30.40
CA ASP A 100 15.53 3.07 29.91
C ASP A 100 16.48 2.52 28.83
N ALA A 101 16.38 1.23 28.50
CA ALA A 101 17.40 0.52 27.70
C ALA A 101 17.85 1.32 26.46
N ALA A 102 19.15 1.63 26.39
CA ALA A 102 19.70 2.49 25.34
C ALA A 102 19.33 1.95 23.93
N PRO A 103 18.89 2.81 23.00
CA PRO A 103 18.36 2.37 21.71
C PRO A 103 19.41 1.54 20.98
N LYS A 104 19.02 0.35 20.52
CA LYS A 104 19.93 -0.54 19.81
C LYS A 104 20.38 0.13 18.51
N VAL A 105 21.69 0.28 18.30
CA VAL A 105 22.26 0.87 17.08
C VAL A 105 22.78 -0.25 16.19
N PHE A 106 22.34 -0.28 14.94
CA PHE A 106 22.71 -1.29 13.96
C PHE A 106 23.26 -0.63 12.69
N ALA A 107 24.27 -1.28 12.08
CA ALA A 107 24.70 -1.00 10.72
C ALA A 107 24.13 -2.08 9.79
N SER A 108 23.63 -1.71 8.62
CA SER A 108 23.08 -2.69 7.65
C SER A 108 24.11 -3.67 7.07
N SER A 109 25.40 -3.48 7.35
CA SER A 109 26.50 -4.26 6.79
C SER A 109 26.77 -5.62 7.46
N SER A 110 26.08 -5.97 8.57
CA SER A 110 26.41 -7.17 9.38
C SER A 110 25.46 -8.36 9.26
N ASN A 111 24.38 -8.26 8.48
CA ASN A 111 23.23 -9.16 8.65
C ASN A 111 23.06 -10.15 7.51
N ALA A 112 22.82 -11.41 7.86
CA ALA A 112 22.30 -12.41 6.93
C ALA A 112 20.85 -12.06 6.56
N TRP A 113 20.55 -12.02 5.27
CA TRP A 113 19.19 -11.85 4.77
C TRP A 113 18.44 -13.18 4.80
N HIS A 114 17.16 -13.13 5.16
CA HIS A 114 16.27 -14.27 5.13
C HIS A 114 15.19 -14.04 4.07
N SER A 115 14.94 -15.05 3.24
CA SER A 115 13.94 -15.00 2.17
C SER A 115 12.62 -15.60 2.66
N LEU A 116 11.51 -14.97 2.31
CA LEU A 116 10.18 -15.55 2.46
C LEU A 116 9.85 -16.34 1.19
N SER A 117 9.29 -17.55 1.33
CA SER A 117 8.82 -18.31 0.18
C SER A 117 7.47 -17.77 -0.30
N CYS A 118 7.50 -16.86 -1.27
CA CYS A 118 6.32 -16.22 -1.85
C CYS A 118 6.65 -15.87 -3.30
N PRO A 119 6.00 -16.40 -4.35
CA PRO A 119 6.40 -16.09 -5.71
C PRO A 119 5.99 -14.67 -6.14
N ALA A 120 6.62 -14.12 -7.18
CA ALA A 120 6.34 -12.74 -7.64
C ALA A 120 4.89 -12.53 -8.14
N SER A 121 4.22 -13.60 -8.59
CA SER A 121 2.78 -13.62 -8.88
C SER A 121 1.90 -13.36 -7.65
N GLU A 122 2.43 -13.65 -6.46
CA GLU A 122 1.70 -13.63 -5.19
C GLU A 122 1.93 -12.34 -4.39
N LEU A 123 2.91 -11.50 -4.73
CA LEU A 123 3.16 -10.24 -4.03
C LEU A 123 3.94 -9.22 -4.88
N ASN A 124 3.29 -8.11 -5.27
CA ASN A 124 4.02 -6.88 -5.56
C ASN A 124 4.13 -6.05 -4.27
N LEU A 125 5.32 -6.11 -3.63
CA LEU A 125 5.58 -5.41 -2.37
C LEU A 125 5.48 -3.88 -2.52
N GLY A 126 5.97 -3.32 -3.62
CA GLY A 126 5.94 -1.87 -3.87
C GLY A 126 4.54 -1.32 -4.06
N VAL A 127 3.65 -2.08 -4.71
CA VAL A 127 2.23 -1.71 -4.82
C VAL A 127 1.53 -1.90 -3.48
N THR A 128 1.70 -3.08 -2.86
CA THR A 128 1.04 -3.46 -1.60
C THR A 128 1.33 -2.49 -0.45
N LEU A 129 2.59 -2.11 -0.24
CA LEU A 129 2.97 -1.22 0.86
C LEU A 129 2.67 0.25 0.59
N ALA A 130 2.49 0.65 -0.68
CA ALA A 130 2.38 2.06 -1.07
C ALA A 130 1.00 2.47 -1.61
N CYS A 131 0.03 1.55 -1.66
CA CYS A 131 -1.36 1.81 -2.04
C CYS A 131 -2.26 2.34 -0.91
N GLY A 132 -1.69 2.84 0.19
CA GLY A 132 -2.43 3.51 1.26
C GLY A 132 -3.16 2.59 2.25
N GLN A 133 -2.83 1.29 2.26
CA GLN A 133 -3.27 0.37 3.33
C GLN A 133 -2.56 0.66 4.65
N SER A 134 -1.23 0.71 4.61
CA SER A 134 -0.36 1.05 5.74
C SER A 134 0.41 2.33 5.46
N PHE A 135 0.85 2.99 6.53
CA PHE A 135 1.55 4.28 6.51
C PHE A 135 2.92 4.20 7.22
N ARG A 136 3.39 2.98 7.48
CA ARG A 136 4.59 2.68 8.30
C ARG A 136 5.79 2.19 7.50
N TRP A 137 5.65 2.14 6.17
CA TRP A 137 6.65 1.63 5.24
C TRP A 137 7.18 2.75 4.35
N ARG A 138 8.50 2.76 4.14
CA ARG A 138 9.22 3.68 3.26
C ARG A 138 10.10 2.92 2.30
N GLN A 139 10.11 3.33 1.04
CA GLN A 139 11.11 2.89 0.08
C GLN A 139 12.40 3.67 0.35
N LEU A 140 13.48 2.93 0.60
CA LEU A 140 14.84 3.42 0.75
C LEU A 140 15.52 3.27 -0.61
N GLU A 141 15.34 4.30 -1.45
CA GLU A 141 15.65 4.28 -2.89
C GLU A 141 17.15 4.09 -3.17
N GLN A 142 18.04 4.66 -2.35
CA GLN A 142 19.49 4.52 -2.51
C GLN A 142 19.95 3.11 -2.14
N GLU A 143 19.20 2.46 -1.26
CA GLU A 143 19.51 1.17 -0.69
C GLU A 143 18.78 0.01 -1.39
N GLY A 144 17.72 0.30 -2.16
CA GLY A 144 16.96 -0.64 -2.97
C GLY A 144 15.88 -1.43 -2.22
N TYR A 145 15.40 -0.96 -1.04
CA TYR A 145 14.51 -1.76 -0.20
C TYR A 145 13.35 -1.04 0.48
N TRP A 146 12.39 -1.81 0.98
CA TRP A 146 11.32 -1.31 1.84
C TRP A 146 11.69 -1.49 3.30
N ALA A 147 11.71 -0.40 4.06
CA ALA A 147 11.89 -0.41 5.51
C ALA A 147 10.61 0.04 6.22
N GLY A 148 10.27 -0.59 7.34
CA GLY A 148 9.08 -0.24 8.10
C GLY A 148 9.04 -0.81 9.51
N VAL A 149 7.95 -0.55 10.22
CA VAL A 149 7.70 -1.07 11.56
C VAL A 149 6.40 -1.86 11.55
N HIS A 150 6.42 -3.06 12.12
CA HIS A 150 5.22 -3.86 12.39
C HIS A 150 5.43 -4.71 13.66
N ALA A 151 4.39 -4.85 14.48
CA ALA A 151 4.44 -5.60 15.75
C ALA A 151 5.68 -5.23 16.62
N ASP A 152 5.93 -3.92 16.74
CA ASP A 152 7.08 -3.28 17.43
C ASP A 152 8.48 -3.79 17.02
N LYS A 153 8.58 -4.40 15.85
CA LYS A 153 9.83 -4.79 15.18
C LYS A 153 10.07 -3.93 13.94
N VAL A 154 11.34 -3.64 13.67
CA VAL A 154 11.77 -3.01 12.41
C VAL A 154 12.02 -4.09 11.37
N TYR A 155 11.54 -3.84 10.16
CA TYR A 155 11.76 -4.69 9.00
C TYR A 155 12.50 -3.89 7.91
N PRO A 156 13.48 -4.48 7.22
CA PRO A 156 14.11 -5.78 7.51
C PRO A 156 14.78 -5.80 8.90
N PRO A 157 14.76 -6.95 9.60
CA PRO A 157 15.21 -7.01 10.98
C PRO A 157 16.73 -6.91 11.09
N SER A 158 17.20 -6.37 12.21
CA SER A 158 18.63 -6.31 12.51
C SER A 158 19.23 -7.65 12.99
N SER A 159 18.38 -8.63 13.30
CA SER A 159 18.73 -10.00 13.63
C SER A 159 17.53 -10.89 13.31
N SER A 160 17.73 -11.99 12.61
CA SER A 160 16.66 -12.87 12.12
C SER A 160 16.24 -13.93 13.13
N ALA A 161 14.96 -13.94 13.51
CA ALA A 161 14.32 -15.06 14.20
C ALA A 161 13.26 -15.72 13.31
N ALA A 162 13.04 -17.03 13.45
CA ALA A 162 11.97 -17.74 12.74
C ALA A 162 10.56 -17.18 13.07
N SER A 163 10.39 -16.56 14.24
CA SER A 163 9.17 -15.85 14.62
C SER A 163 8.95 -14.54 13.85
N ASP A 164 9.97 -13.96 13.21
CA ASP A 164 9.82 -12.79 12.33
C ASP A 164 9.19 -13.18 10.99
N GLN A 165 9.54 -14.36 10.47
CA GLN A 165 8.96 -14.92 9.25
C GLN A 165 7.45 -15.14 9.41
N GLN A 166 7.02 -15.82 10.47
CA GLN A 166 5.60 -16.08 10.74
C GLN A 166 4.78 -14.79 10.90
N VAL A 167 5.37 -13.76 11.52
CA VAL A 167 4.73 -12.43 11.66
C VAL A 167 4.57 -11.73 10.31
N LEU A 168 5.56 -11.83 9.41
CA LEU A 168 5.44 -11.28 8.06
C LEU A 168 4.47 -12.08 7.18
N GLU A 169 4.46 -13.41 7.30
CA GLU A 169 3.51 -14.28 6.61
C GLU A 169 2.06 -13.99 7.01
N ASP A 170 1.79 -13.74 8.31
CA ASP A 170 0.46 -13.30 8.77
C ASP A 170 0.12 -11.88 8.28
N TYR A 171 1.06 -10.93 8.43
CA TYR A 171 0.86 -9.53 8.02
C TYR A 171 0.56 -9.38 6.52
N LEU A 172 1.22 -10.18 5.69
CA LEU A 172 1.03 -10.26 4.24
C LEU A 172 -0.05 -11.28 3.83
N ARG A 173 -0.68 -12.00 4.79
CA ARG A 173 -1.66 -13.07 4.56
C ARG A 173 -1.18 -14.22 3.64
N LEU A 174 0.12 -14.53 3.64
CA LEU A 174 0.72 -15.56 2.77
C LEU A 174 0.15 -16.96 3.03
N ASN A 175 -0.31 -17.22 4.25
CA ASN A 175 -0.94 -18.49 4.66
C ASN A 175 -2.42 -18.63 4.24
N GLY A 176 -2.95 -17.66 3.47
CA GLY A 176 -4.31 -17.65 2.96
C GLY A 176 -4.43 -18.16 1.51
N PRO A 177 -5.54 -17.87 0.80
CA PRO A 177 -5.66 -18.18 -0.63
C PRO A 177 -4.57 -17.48 -1.46
N THR A 178 -4.21 -18.10 -2.59
CA THR A 178 -3.26 -17.52 -3.54
C THR A 178 -3.89 -16.34 -4.30
N LEU A 179 -3.10 -15.30 -4.61
CA LEU A 179 -3.54 -14.22 -5.48
C LEU A 179 -3.92 -14.76 -6.85
N GLU A 180 -3.25 -15.78 -7.37
CA GLU A 180 -3.66 -16.45 -8.61
C GLU A 180 -5.11 -16.95 -8.54
N SER A 181 -5.49 -17.70 -7.49
CA SER A 181 -6.86 -18.21 -7.33
C SER A 181 -7.89 -17.08 -7.14
N LEU A 182 -7.53 -16.05 -6.37
CA LEU A 182 -8.38 -14.89 -6.15
C LEU A 182 -8.61 -14.08 -7.43
N TYR A 183 -7.54 -13.73 -8.15
CA TYR A 183 -7.64 -12.96 -9.39
C TYR A 183 -8.37 -13.74 -10.48
N ALA A 184 -8.21 -15.07 -10.56
CA ALA A 184 -8.98 -15.92 -11.46
C ALA A 184 -10.48 -15.87 -11.13
N GLY A 185 -10.85 -16.03 -9.85
CA GLY A 185 -12.23 -15.96 -9.39
C GLY A 185 -12.88 -14.60 -9.65
N TRP A 186 -12.21 -13.50 -9.25
CA TRP A 186 -12.73 -12.14 -9.46
C TRP A 186 -12.83 -11.78 -10.95
N SER A 187 -11.86 -12.20 -11.77
CA SER A 187 -11.90 -12.01 -13.23
C SER A 187 -12.97 -12.86 -13.92
N ALA A 188 -13.37 -13.99 -13.35
CA ALA A 188 -14.47 -14.81 -13.84
C ALA A 188 -15.82 -14.14 -13.55
N SER A 189 -16.03 -13.64 -12.33
CA SER A 189 -17.26 -12.95 -11.91
C SER A 189 -17.40 -11.55 -12.50
N ASP A 190 -16.30 -10.84 -12.77
CA ASP A 190 -16.32 -9.45 -13.23
C ASP A 190 -15.39 -9.20 -14.44
N PRO A 191 -15.96 -8.98 -15.65
CA PRO A 191 -15.22 -8.57 -16.83
C PRO A 191 -14.50 -7.22 -16.70
N VAL A 192 -15.00 -6.31 -15.86
CA VAL A 192 -14.37 -5.00 -15.61
C VAL A 192 -13.08 -5.20 -14.83
N PHE A 193 -13.13 -5.96 -13.73
CA PHE A 193 -11.94 -6.37 -12.97
C PHE A 193 -10.90 -7.06 -13.86
N ARG A 194 -11.33 -7.98 -14.74
CA ARG A 194 -10.45 -8.66 -15.71
C ARG A 194 -9.74 -7.66 -16.64
N SER A 195 -10.48 -6.69 -17.18
CA SER A 195 -9.95 -5.66 -18.08
C SER A 195 -8.99 -4.70 -17.39
N VAL A 196 -9.22 -4.36 -16.11
CA VAL A 196 -8.26 -3.58 -15.32
C VAL A 196 -7.00 -4.39 -15.04
N CYS A 197 -7.13 -5.68 -14.69
CA CYS A 197 -5.97 -6.53 -14.41
C CYS A 197 -5.10 -6.82 -15.65
N SER A 198 -5.69 -6.91 -16.85
CA SER A 198 -4.91 -7.05 -18.09
C SER A 198 -4.18 -5.74 -18.47
N GLN A 199 -4.76 -4.59 -18.15
CA GLN A 199 -4.10 -3.28 -18.31
C GLN A 199 -3.00 -3.04 -17.27
N PHE A 200 -3.06 -3.69 -16.10
CA PHE A 200 -2.14 -3.49 -14.97
C PHE A 200 -1.61 -4.83 -14.41
N PRO A 201 -0.86 -5.62 -15.21
CA PRO A 201 -0.45 -6.98 -14.84
C PRO A 201 0.45 -7.06 -13.59
N ASP A 202 1.17 -5.97 -13.29
CA ASP A 202 2.06 -5.83 -12.13
C ASP A 202 1.36 -5.29 -10.87
N VAL A 203 0.09 -4.84 -10.95
CA VAL A 203 -0.69 -4.37 -9.79
C VAL A 203 -1.26 -5.57 -9.02
N ARG A 204 -0.35 -6.31 -8.37
CA ARG A 204 -0.64 -7.49 -7.55
C ARG A 204 -0.60 -7.16 -6.07
N VAL A 205 -1.79 -6.94 -5.50
CA VAL A 205 -1.95 -6.38 -4.16
C VAL A 205 -2.35 -7.46 -3.17
N ARG A 206 -1.57 -7.61 -2.09
CA ARG A 206 -2.03 -8.34 -0.90
C ARG A 206 -2.70 -7.40 0.09
N LEU A 207 -3.76 -7.89 0.74
CA LEU A 207 -4.48 -7.14 1.76
C LEU A 207 -3.81 -7.35 3.13
N LEU A 208 -3.24 -6.29 3.69
CA LEU A 208 -2.45 -6.36 4.92
C LEU A 208 -3.33 -6.71 6.13
N ARG A 209 -2.80 -7.53 7.05
CA ARG A 209 -3.41 -7.85 8.35
C ARG A 209 -2.76 -7.03 9.47
N GLN A 210 -3.11 -5.76 9.53
CA GLN A 210 -2.46 -4.77 10.40
C GLN A 210 -2.87 -4.93 11.87
N GLN A 211 -2.07 -4.39 12.79
CA GLN A 211 -2.45 -4.33 14.21
C GLN A 211 -3.65 -3.39 14.40
N PRO A 212 -4.72 -3.77 15.13
CA PRO A 212 -5.94 -2.97 15.19
C PRO A 212 -5.74 -1.58 15.76
N LEU A 213 -4.90 -1.45 16.80
CA LEU A 213 -4.54 -0.18 17.43
C LEU A 213 -3.90 0.80 16.43
N GLU A 214 -2.82 0.36 15.78
CA GLU A 214 -2.12 1.16 14.75
C GLU A 214 -3.05 1.54 13.60
N ASN A 215 -3.89 0.60 13.17
CA ASN A 215 -4.82 0.80 12.05
C ASN A 215 -5.89 1.86 12.40
N LEU A 216 -6.57 1.74 13.54
CA LEU A 216 -7.59 2.68 14.00
C LEU A 216 -7.07 4.13 14.03
N PHE A 217 -5.96 4.37 14.71
CA PHE A 217 -5.39 5.71 14.84
C PHE A 217 -4.80 6.25 13.52
N SER A 218 -4.26 5.37 12.67
CA SER A 218 -3.82 5.76 11.33
C SER A 218 -5.00 6.18 10.43
N PHE A 219 -6.12 5.46 10.47
CA PHE A 219 -7.30 5.81 9.67
C PHE A 219 -8.11 6.98 10.23
N ILE A 220 -8.09 7.24 11.54
CA ILE A 220 -8.54 8.54 12.11
C ILE A 220 -7.77 9.71 11.45
N CYS A 221 -6.45 9.55 11.26
CA CYS A 221 -5.60 10.54 10.58
C CYS A 221 -5.86 10.65 9.05
N SER A 222 -6.55 9.67 8.46
CA SER A 222 -6.86 9.61 7.01
C SER A 222 -8.05 10.46 6.58
N SER A 223 -8.95 10.80 7.50
CA SER A 223 -10.17 11.55 7.21
C SER A 223 -9.88 12.87 6.49
N ASN A 224 -10.42 13.09 5.28
CA ASN A 224 -10.17 14.27 4.43
C ASN A 224 -8.66 14.61 4.29
N ASN A 225 -7.88 13.65 3.78
CA ASN A 225 -6.42 13.72 3.72
C ASN A 225 -5.87 12.91 2.52
N ASN A 226 -4.57 12.99 2.23
CA ASN A 226 -3.92 12.21 1.17
C ASN A 226 -2.81 11.30 1.73
N ILE A 227 -2.50 10.21 1.02
CA ILE A 227 -1.57 9.15 1.49
C ILE A 227 -0.23 9.73 1.97
N ALA A 228 0.38 10.67 1.23
CA ALA A 228 1.66 11.26 1.60
C ALA A 228 1.60 12.03 2.94
N ARG A 229 0.58 12.88 3.14
CA ARG A 229 0.39 13.61 4.39
C ARG A 229 -0.02 12.69 5.54
N ILE A 230 -0.78 11.62 5.29
CA ILE A 230 -1.13 10.63 6.32
C ILE A 230 0.15 9.94 6.82
N SER A 231 1.03 9.48 5.91
CA SER A 231 2.32 8.89 6.29
C SER A 231 3.16 9.83 7.15
N GLN A 232 3.25 11.12 6.81
CA GLN A 232 3.96 12.11 7.63
C GLN A 232 3.32 12.32 9.01
N LEU A 233 1.99 12.29 9.12
CA LEU A 233 1.30 12.40 10.42
C LEU A 233 1.54 11.14 11.27
N VAL A 234 1.45 9.94 10.69
CA VAL A 234 1.69 8.67 11.41
C VAL A 234 3.16 8.53 11.81
N GLU A 235 4.12 8.98 11.00
CA GLU A 235 5.54 9.04 11.37
C GLU A 235 5.77 9.98 12.56
N LYS A 236 5.19 11.19 12.54
CA LYS A 236 5.22 12.12 13.68
C LYS A 236 4.55 11.55 14.93
N LEU A 237 3.41 10.86 14.78
CA LEU A 237 2.69 10.20 15.87
C LEU A 237 3.62 9.24 16.63
N CYS A 238 4.28 8.36 15.88
CA CYS A 238 5.20 7.36 16.43
C CYS A 238 6.49 8.00 16.97
N LYS A 239 7.06 9.02 16.30
CA LYS A 239 8.28 9.69 16.77
C LYS A 239 8.10 10.45 18.09
N TYR A 240 6.93 11.03 18.34
CA TYR A 240 6.69 11.85 19.54
C TYR A 240 6.01 11.11 20.69
N PHE A 241 5.24 10.05 20.41
CA PHE A 241 4.47 9.32 21.45
C PHE A 241 4.78 7.81 21.49
N GLY A 242 5.58 7.29 20.56
CA GLY A 242 6.02 5.90 20.52
C GLY A 242 7.41 5.71 21.14
N GLN A 243 7.68 4.51 21.64
CA GLN A 243 9.00 4.15 22.17
C GLN A 243 10.00 3.97 21.02
N GLN A 244 11.24 4.45 21.17
CA GLN A 244 12.30 4.21 20.19
C GLN A 244 12.72 2.73 20.22
N ILE A 245 12.59 2.04 19.09
CA ILE A 245 12.97 0.62 18.95
C ILE A 245 14.48 0.50 18.74
N CYS A 246 14.98 1.20 17.72
CA CYS A 246 16.39 1.15 17.32
C CYS A 246 16.77 2.30 16.38
N ILE A 247 18.06 2.37 16.06
CA ILE A 247 18.63 3.21 15.00
C ILE A 247 19.30 2.28 13.99
N VAL A 248 18.93 2.37 12.71
CA VAL A 248 19.57 1.61 11.61
C VAL A 248 20.10 2.60 10.59
N ASP A 249 21.40 2.55 10.30
CA ASP A 249 22.08 3.47 9.36
C ASP A 249 21.80 4.96 9.65
N GLY A 250 21.82 5.33 10.93
CA GLY A 250 21.51 6.68 11.41
C GLY A 250 20.04 7.09 11.36
N ARG A 251 19.14 6.22 10.85
CA ARG A 251 17.69 6.45 10.83
C ARG A 251 17.04 5.88 12.08
N GLU A 252 16.30 6.71 12.80
CA GLU A 252 15.54 6.30 13.99
C GLU A 252 14.26 5.56 13.59
N TYR A 253 13.89 4.55 14.38
CA TYR A 253 12.62 3.82 14.28
C TYR A 253 11.92 3.79 15.64
N TYR A 254 10.61 4.00 15.64
CA TYR A 254 9.77 4.07 16.82
C TYR A 254 8.57 3.12 16.66
N GLY A 255 8.17 2.47 17.76
CA GLY A 255 6.94 1.68 17.84
C GLY A 255 5.69 2.54 17.70
N PHE A 256 4.53 1.91 17.66
CA PHE A 256 3.27 2.67 17.71
C PHE A 256 3.03 3.20 19.15
N PRO A 257 2.42 4.38 19.34
CA PRO A 257 2.19 4.90 20.68
C PRO A 257 1.31 3.99 21.55
N GLN A 258 1.70 3.86 22.81
CA GLN A 258 0.86 3.28 23.84
C GLN A 258 -0.29 4.23 24.18
N LEU A 259 -1.45 3.69 24.57
CA LEU A 259 -2.64 4.49 24.87
C LEU A 259 -2.42 5.52 25.99
N SER A 260 -1.61 5.17 26.99
CA SER A 260 -1.22 6.09 28.07
C SER A 260 -0.51 7.35 27.56
N ALA A 261 0.36 7.22 26.55
CA ALA A 261 1.07 8.35 25.94
C ALA A 261 0.11 9.26 25.14
N LEU A 262 -0.90 8.69 24.47
CA LEU A 262 -1.93 9.45 23.74
C LEU A 262 -2.96 10.11 24.66
N CYS A 263 -3.09 9.64 25.91
CA CYS A 263 -4.05 10.19 26.88
C CYS A 263 -3.49 11.34 27.73
N SER A 264 -2.19 11.63 27.65
CA SER A 264 -1.54 12.65 28.48
C SER A 264 -2.17 14.04 28.29
N PRO A 265 -2.11 14.94 29.30
CA PRO A 265 -2.62 16.31 29.18
C PRO A 265 -2.00 17.10 28.02
N GLU A 266 -0.73 16.82 27.70
CA GLU A 266 0.07 17.50 26.67
C GLU A 266 -0.17 16.93 25.26
N ALA A 267 -0.84 15.77 25.14
CA ALA A 267 -0.98 15.06 23.87
C ALA A 267 -1.77 15.87 22.82
N GLU A 268 -2.92 16.45 23.17
CA GLU A 268 -3.71 17.22 22.20
C GLU A 268 -2.99 18.51 21.74
N PRO A 269 -2.48 19.38 22.64
CA PRO A 269 -1.67 20.53 22.24
C PRO A 269 -0.51 20.14 21.31
N ARG A 270 0.24 19.09 21.67
CA ARG A 270 1.39 18.66 20.88
C ARG A 270 0.99 18.10 19.51
N LEU A 271 -0.10 17.34 19.41
CA LEU A 271 -0.63 16.88 18.12
C LEU A 271 -1.09 18.05 17.24
N ARG A 272 -1.62 19.14 17.82
CA ARG A 272 -1.97 20.36 17.06
C ARG A 272 -0.72 21.01 16.47
N GLU A 273 0.34 21.20 17.26
CA GLU A 273 1.65 21.71 16.80
C GLU A 273 2.25 20.85 15.68
N LEU A 274 2.10 19.52 15.76
CA LEU A 274 2.61 18.58 14.75
C LEU A 274 1.85 18.58 13.42
N GLY A 275 0.70 19.28 13.35
CA GLY A 275 -0.06 19.51 12.11
C GLY A 275 -1.27 18.58 11.89
N PHE A 276 -1.75 17.89 12.93
CA PHE A 276 -2.93 17.03 12.87
C PHE A 276 -4.23 17.85 12.68
N GLY A 277 -4.22 19.13 13.09
CA GLY A 277 -5.38 20.01 13.04
C GLY A 277 -6.50 19.52 13.96
N TYR A 278 -7.75 19.53 13.48
CA TYR A 278 -8.90 19.05 14.25
C TYR A 278 -8.78 17.57 14.68
N ARG A 279 -8.01 16.75 13.96
CA ARG A 279 -7.80 15.32 14.25
C ARG A 279 -6.99 15.08 15.52
N ALA A 280 -6.28 16.10 16.04
CA ALA A 280 -5.59 16.01 17.33
C ALA A 280 -6.57 15.61 18.44
N LYS A 281 -7.73 16.28 18.49
CA LYS A 281 -8.83 15.97 19.42
C LYS A 281 -9.33 14.53 19.23
N PHE A 282 -9.52 14.10 17.98
CA PHE A 282 -10.04 12.77 17.63
C PHE A 282 -9.13 11.63 18.12
N VAL A 283 -7.81 11.80 17.97
CA VAL A 283 -6.81 10.84 18.48
C VAL A 283 -6.88 10.74 20.00
N VAL A 284 -6.90 11.87 20.71
CA VAL A 284 -6.86 11.87 22.18
C VAL A 284 -8.18 11.38 22.81
N GLU A 285 -9.33 11.79 22.28
CA GLU A 285 -10.63 11.29 22.74
C GLU A 285 -10.80 9.79 22.44
N SER A 286 -10.40 9.33 21.24
CA SER A 286 -10.48 7.91 20.90
C SER A 286 -9.51 7.06 21.74
N ALA A 287 -8.35 7.58 22.12
CA ALA A 287 -7.42 6.89 23.02
C ALA A 287 -8.00 6.72 24.43
N ARG A 288 -8.62 7.78 24.99
CA ARG A 288 -9.31 7.72 26.28
C ARG A 288 -10.48 6.73 26.23
N ARG A 289 -11.33 6.84 25.19
CA ARG A 289 -12.47 5.94 25.06
C ARG A 289 -12.06 4.48 24.84
N LEU A 290 -10.95 4.23 24.15
CA LEU A 290 -10.43 2.87 24.01
C LEU A 290 -9.94 2.30 25.34
N LEU A 291 -9.31 3.11 26.21
CA LEU A 291 -8.96 2.68 27.57
C LEU A 291 -10.22 2.28 28.37
N ASP A 292 -11.27 3.10 28.35
CA ASP A 292 -12.54 2.81 29.06
C ASP A 292 -13.20 1.49 28.61
N LEU A 293 -12.97 1.08 27.36
CA LEU A 293 -13.52 -0.14 26.76
C LEU A 293 -12.70 -1.40 27.07
N GLY A 294 -11.50 -1.28 27.64
CA GLY A 294 -10.57 -2.40 27.88
C GLY A 294 -9.27 -2.33 27.06
N GLY A 295 -8.93 -1.17 26.51
CA GLY A 295 -7.66 -0.92 25.83
C GLY A 295 -7.50 -1.66 24.50
N ALA A 296 -6.25 -1.94 24.12
CA ALA A 296 -5.93 -2.62 22.87
C ALA A 296 -6.57 -4.02 22.77
N ASP A 297 -6.73 -4.72 23.90
CA ASP A 297 -7.31 -6.06 23.96
C ASP A 297 -8.79 -6.08 23.57
N TRP A 298 -9.57 -5.07 23.96
CA TRP A 298 -10.95 -4.91 23.48
C TRP A 298 -11.00 -4.80 21.96
N LEU A 299 -10.17 -3.93 21.37
CA LEU A 299 -10.14 -3.74 19.92
C LEU A 299 -9.64 -5.00 19.19
N HIS A 300 -8.71 -5.75 19.80
CA HIS A 300 -8.25 -7.04 19.28
C HIS A 300 -9.35 -8.09 19.33
N SER A 301 -10.19 -8.12 20.37
CA SER A 301 -11.29 -9.09 20.52
C SER A 301 -12.37 -9.00 19.43
N LEU A 302 -12.45 -7.87 18.71
CA LEU A 302 -13.36 -7.70 17.58
C LEU A 302 -12.89 -8.44 16.30
N ARG A 303 -11.62 -8.87 16.25
CA ARG A 303 -11.03 -9.54 15.09
C ARG A 303 -11.67 -10.92 14.86
N GLY A 304 -12.10 -11.16 13.63
CA GLY A 304 -12.73 -12.44 13.25
C GLY A 304 -14.14 -12.66 13.82
N SER A 305 -14.76 -11.64 14.44
CA SER A 305 -16.17 -11.74 14.85
C SER A 305 -17.09 -11.92 13.63
N ALA A 306 -18.13 -12.73 13.80
CA ALA A 306 -19.11 -13.04 12.76
C ALA A 306 -20.19 -11.96 12.56
N GLN A 307 -20.07 -10.80 13.23
CA GLN A 307 -21.06 -9.71 13.21
C GLN A 307 -20.44 -8.40 12.67
N PRO A 308 -20.08 -8.32 11.36
CA PRO A 308 -19.45 -7.13 10.76
C PRO A 308 -20.24 -5.85 11.01
N ASP A 309 -21.57 -5.91 10.88
CA ASP A 309 -22.48 -4.79 11.08
C ASP A 309 -22.45 -4.25 12.52
N GLU A 310 -22.30 -5.12 13.50
CA GLU A 310 -22.17 -4.74 14.90
C GLU A 310 -20.81 -4.09 15.18
N ILE A 311 -19.73 -4.68 14.68
CA ILE A 311 -18.38 -4.08 14.75
C ILE A 311 -18.41 -2.66 14.16
N ARG A 312 -18.96 -2.47 12.96
CA ARG A 312 -19.08 -1.13 12.34
C ARG A 312 -19.84 -0.15 13.24
N ARG A 313 -21.02 -0.55 13.76
CA ARG A 313 -21.82 0.28 14.67
C ARG A 313 -21.02 0.68 15.91
N CYS A 314 -20.37 -0.28 16.57
CA CYS A 314 -19.51 -0.02 17.73
C CYS A 314 -18.39 0.97 17.38
N LEU A 315 -17.60 0.73 16.34
CA LEU A 315 -16.50 1.62 15.94
C LEU A 315 -16.99 3.06 15.66
N THR A 316 -18.11 3.22 14.95
CA THR A 316 -18.67 4.56 14.64
C THR A 316 -19.32 5.27 15.83
N LYS A 317 -19.83 4.52 16.81
CA LYS A 317 -20.47 5.08 18.01
C LYS A 317 -19.45 5.50 19.06
N GLU A 318 -18.41 4.70 19.23
CA GLU A 318 -17.47 4.87 20.35
C GLU A 318 -16.32 5.85 20.04
N PHE A 319 -15.88 6.00 18.77
CA PHE A 319 -14.66 6.77 18.46
C PHE A 319 -14.92 8.09 17.73
N THR A 320 -14.55 9.22 18.36
CA THR A 320 -14.58 10.54 17.73
C THR A 320 -13.73 10.55 16.46
N GLY A 321 -14.34 10.87 15.32
CA GLY A 321 -13.67 10.92 14.02
C GLY A 321 -13.75 9.63 13.20
N VAL A 322 -14.39 8.58 13.71
CA VAL A 322 -14.65 7.33 12.98
C VAL A 322 -16.04 7.37 12.34
N GLY A 323 -16.10 7.76 11.07
CA GLY A 323 -17.29 7.56 10.23
C GLY A 323 -17.28 6.19 9.53
N ARG A 324 -18.35 5.86 8.79
CA ARG A 324 -18.52 4.57 8.06
C ARG A 324 -17.24 4.12 7.34
N LYS A 325 -16.64 4.99 6.52
CA LYS A 325 -15.38 4.75 5.79
C LYS A 325 -14.22 4.32 6.69
N VAL A 326 -14.03 5.01 7.81
CA VAL A 326 -12.93 4.72 8.75
C VAL A 326 -13.17 3.40 9.45
N ALA A 327 -14.41 3.13 9.88
CA ALA A 327 -14.79 1.84 10.44
C ALA A 327 -14.57 0.69 9.44
N ASP A 328 -14.96 0.85 8.17
CA ASP A 328 -14.74 -0.16 7.13
C ASP A 328 -13.24 -0.40 6.86
N CYS A 329 -12.40 0.65 6.83
CA CYS A 329 -10.95 0.46 6.73
C CYS A 329 -10.38 -0.36 7.89
N VAL A 330 -10.85 -0.10 9.13
CA VAL A 330 -10.43 -0.84 10.33
C VAL A 330 -10.89 -2.29 10.27
N CYS A 331 -12.16 -2.52 9.92
CA CYS A 331 -12.73 -3.85 9.79
C CYS A 331 -11.99 -4.69 8.72
N LEU A 332 -11.78 -4.12 7.53
CA LEU A 332 -11.15 -4.78 6.40
C LEU A 332 -9.66 -5.10 6.66
N MET A 333 -8.89 -4.11 7.13
CA MET A 333 -7.43 -4.19 7.18
C MET A 333 -6.88 -4.64 8.54
N SER A 334 -7.71 -4.82 9.56
CA SER A 334 -7.23 -5.24 10.90
C SER A 334 -8.15 -6.16 11.70
N LEU A 335 -9.45 -6.29 11.37
CA LEU A 335 -10.41 -7.14 12.09
C LEU A 335 -10.92 -8.34 11.25
N ASP A 336 -10.24 -8.63 10.13
CA ASP A 336 -10.49 -9.78 9.23
C ASP A 336 -11.87 -9.80 8.53
N GLN A 337 -12.52 -8.64 8.37
CA GLN A 337 -13.79 -8.53 7.64
C GLN A 337 -13.56 -8.33 6.13
N LEU A 338 -13.05 -9.37 5.47
CA LEU A 338 -12.48 -9.28 4.10
C LEU A 338 -13.49 -8.97 2.98
N HIS A 339 -14.79 -9.03 3.28
CA HIS A 339 -15.88 -8.71 2.37
C HIS A 339 -16.25 -7.22 2.34
N LEU A 340 -15.85 -6.43 3.36
CA LEU A 340 -16.25 -5.02 3.46
C LEU A 340 -15.46 -4.12 2.51
N VAL A 341 -16.14 -3.17 1.88
CA VAL A 341 -15.55 -2.21 0.93
C VAL A 341 -15.65 -0.79 1.49
N PRO A 342 -14.54 -0.18 1.96
CA PRO A 342 -14.55 1.18 2.51
C PRO A 342 -14.76 2.21 1.39
N VAL A 343 -15.91 2.86 1.34
CA VAL A 343 -16.25 3.80 0.25
C VAL A 343 -15.77 5.21 0.57
N ASP A 344 -14.92 5.77 -0.29
CA ASP A 344 -14.59 7.20 -0.32
C ASP A 344 -14.80 7.81 -1.72
N VAL A 345 -14.31 9.03 -1.94
CA VAL A 345 -14.47 9.73 -3.22
C VAL A 345 -13.74 9.06 -4.39
N HIS A 346 -12.66 8.30 -4.14
CA HIS A 346 -11.97 7.51 -5.17
C HIS A 346 -12.78 6.25 -5.49
N VAL A 347 -13.28 5.56 -4.46
CA VAL A 347 -14.15 4.38 -4.63
C VAL A 347 -15.44 4.74 -5.36
N MET A 348 -16.05 5.86 -4.99
CA MET A 348 -17.23 6.41 -5.69
C MET A 348 -16.92 6.77 -7.15
N ARG A 349 -15.70 7.26 -7.44
CA ARG A 349 -15.25 7.50 -8.81
C ARG A 349 -15.12 6.19 -9.59
N ILE A 350 -14.46 5.16 -9.04
CA ILE A 350 -14.30 3.83 -9.64
C ILE A 350 -15.67 3.19 -9.92
N ALA A 351 -16.56 3.19 -8.93
CA ALA A 351 -17.94 2.72 -9.05
C ALA A 351 -18.70 3.40 -10.20
N ARG A 352 -18.54 4.72 -10.35
CA ARG A 352 -19.18 5.48 -11.44
C ARG A 352 -18.52 5.27 -12.80
N SER A 353 -17.19 5.32 -12.88
CA SER A 353 -16.46 5.34 -14.16
C SER A 353 -16.33 3.96 -14.80
N LEU A 354 -16.22 2.90 -14.00
CA LEU A 354 -16.02 1.54 -14.49
C LEU A 354 -17.30 0.69 -14.50
N TYR A 355 -18.22 0.92 -13.56
CA TYR A 355 -19.44 0.13 -13.39
C TYR A 355 -20.73 0.90 -13.72
N GLY A 356 -20.63 2.19 -14.07
CA GLY A 356 -21.80 3.02 -14.41
C GLY A 356 -22.78 3.23 -13.26
N LEU A 357 -22.37 2.98 -12.01
CA LEU A 357 -23.28 3.06 -10.87
C LEU A 357 -23.84 4.49 -10.69
N PRO A 358 -25.17 4.64 -10.43
CA PRO A 358 -25.84 5.94 -10.36
C PRO A 358 -25.54 6.70 -9.06
N ALA A 359 -24.31 7.16 -8.91
CA ALA A 359 -23.93 8.16 -7.92
C ALA A 359 -24.44 9.55 -8.37
N CYS A 360 -25.72 9.83 -8.13
CA CYS A 360 -26.44 11.04 -8.57
C CYS A 360 -25.94 12.38 -7.98
N THR A 361 -24.79 12.42 -7.32
CA THR A 361 -24.32 13.60 -6.56
C THR A 361 -22.82 13.82 -6.71
N LYS A 362 -22.37 15.08 -6.61
CA LYS A 362 -20.94 15.45 -6.55
C LYS A 362 -20.29 15.06 -5.20
N SER A 363 -21.09 14.65 -4.22
CA SER A 363 -20.71 14.29 -2.85
C SER A 363 -21.17 12.87 -2.53
N LEU A 364 -20.43 12.19 -1.64
CA LEU A 364 -20.78 10.84 -1.18
C LEU A 364 -21.91 10.92 -0.13
N THR A 365 -23.14 10.59 -0.52
CA THR A 365 -24.29 10.47 0.39
C THR A 365 -24.33 9.10 1.07
N GLU A 366 -25.09 8.95 2.17
CA GLU A 366 -25.24 7.63 2.83
C GLU A 366 -25.89 6.58 1.92
N SER A 367 -26.86 6.98 1.08
CA SER A 367 -27.46 6.09 0.09
C SER A 367 -26.45 5.64 -0.96
N ALA A 368 -25.65 6.57 -1.51
CA ALA A 368 -24.60 6.22 -2.47
C ALA A 368 -23.53 5.32 -1.84
N TYR A 369 -23.14 5.60 -0.58
CA TYR A 369 -22.26 4.73 0.20
C TYR A 369 -22.82 3.31 0.27
N GLN A 370 -24.08 3.17 0.68
CA GLN A 370 -24.72 1.88 0.87
C GLN A 370 -24.80 1.11 -0.45
N SER A 371 -25.31 1.72 -1.53
CA SER A 371 -25.41 1.07 -2.84
C SER A 371 -24.05 0.59 -3.40
N ILE A 372 -22.96 1.33 -3.17
CA ILE A 372 -21.61 0.92 -3.58
C ILE A 372 -21.08 -0.21 -2.66
N SER A 373 -21.34 -0.09 -1.35
CA SER A 373 -20.93 -1.09 -0.35
C SER A 373 -21.67 -2.43 -0.51
N ASP A 374 -22.89 -2.43 -1.05
CA ASP A 374 -23.66 -3.65 -1.36
C ASP A 374 -23.29 -4.24 -2.73
N PHE A 375 -22.99 -3.38 -3.72
CA PHE A 375 -22.68 -3.80 -5.09
C PHE A 375 -21.39 -4.63 -5.18
N PHE A 376 -20.26 -4.14 -4.67
CA PHE A 376 -18.98 -4.82 -4.84
C PHE A 376 -18.92 -6.23 -4.18
N PRO A 377 -19.51 -6.45 -2.98
CA PRO A 377 -19.69 -7.79 -2.45
C PRO A 377 -20.51 -8.72 -3.36
N SER A 378 -21.50 -8.23 -4.11
CA SER A 378 -22.25 -9.10 -5.03
C SER A 378 -21.39 -9.73 -6.14
N LEU A 379 -20.19 -9.17 -6.42
CA LEU A 379 -19.27 -9.66 -7.44
C LEU A 379 -18.16 -10.59 -6.90
N TRP A 380 -17.65 -10.31 -5.69
CA TRP A 380 -16.31 -10.79 -5.27
C TRP A 380 -16.24 -11.46 -3.90
N GLN A 381 -17.37 -11.87 -3.33
CA GLN A 381 -17.39 -12.62 -2.07
C GLN A 381 -16.52 -13.90 -2.12
N PRO A 382 -15.84 -14.28 -1.03
CA PRO A 382 -15.86 -13.64 0.29
C PRO A 382 -14.84 -12.49 0.48
N HIS A 383 -14.12 -12.09 -0.58
CA HIS A 383 -12.94 -11.23 -0.50
C HIS A 383 -13.10 -9.88 -1.22
N ALA A 384 -14.32 -9.32 -1.25
CA ALA A 384 -14.63 -8.13 -2.05
C ALA A 384 -13.84 -6.88 -1.64
N GLY A 385 -13.49 -6.71 -0.37
CA GLY A 385 -12.60 -5.64 0.07
C GLY A 385 -11.17 -5.79 -0.45
N TRP A 386 -10.70 -7.03 -0.64
CA TRP A 386 -9.40 -7.33 -1.24
C TRP A 386 -9.42 -7.03 -2.75
N ALA A 387 -10.41 -7.53 -3.48
CA ALA A 387 -10.61 -7.24 -4.91
C ALA A 387 -10.70 -5.73 -5.18
N HIS A 388 -11.53 -5.02 -4.41
CA HIS A 388 -11.63 -3.56 -4.49
C HIS A 388 -10.27 -2.86 -4.25
N THR A 389 -9.44 -3.36 -3.33
CA THR A 389 -8.12 -2.77 -3.06
C THR A 389 -7.18 -2.85 -4.28
N VAL A 390 -7.35 -3.85 -5.16
CA VAL A 390 -6.62 -3.94 -6.45
C VAL A 390 -7.04 -2.80 -7.38
N LEU A 391 -8.36 -2.58 -7.56
CA LEU A 391 -8.87 -1.50 -8.40
C LEU A 391 -8.49 -0.12 -7.85
N PHE A 392 -8.57 0.06 -6.54
CA PHE A 392 -8.10 1.27 -5.88
C PHE A 392 -6.62 1.54 -6.18
N ALA A 393 -5.76 0.52 -6.07
CA ALA A 393 -4.36 0.66 -6.44
C ALA A 393 -4.18 1.01 -7.93
N ALA A 394 -4.94 0.39 -8.83
CA ALA A 394 -4.90 0.69 -10.27
C ALA A 394 -5.40 2.11 -10.63
N ASP A 395 -6.22 2.77 -9.78
CA ASP A 395 -6.66 4.19 -9.95
C ASP A 395 -5.66 5.21 -9.36
N LEU A 396 -4.69 4.78 -8.53
CA LEU A 396 -3.73 5.71 -7.95
C LEU A 396 -2.77 6.27 -9.01
N ALA A 397 -2.64 7.60 -9.04
CA ALA A 397 -1.74 8.34 -9.93
C ALA A 397 -0.29 7.77 -9.92
N ARG A 398 0.19 7.35 -8.74
CA ARG A 398 1.54 6.81 -8.56
C ARG A 398 1.81 5.48 -9.29
N PHE A 399 0.76 4.72 -9.65
CA PHE A 399 0.86 3.42 -10.31
C PHE A 399 0.42 3.44 -11.77
N GLN A 400 0.02 4.61 -12.32
CA GLN A 400 -0.34 4.72 -13.75
C GLN A 400 0.81 4.36 -14.70
N HIS A 401 2.06 4.48 -14.25
CA HIS A 401 3.24 4.05 -15.01
C HIS A 401 3.37 2.51 -15.14
N LEU A 402 2.64 1.74 -14.33
CA LEU A 402 2.54 0.28 -14.43
C LEU A 402 1.46 -0.17 -15.42
N LYS A 403 0.75 0.77 -16.05
CA LYS A 403 -0.21 0.47 -17.11
C LYS A 403 0.54 -0.03 -18.34
N SER A 404 0.23 -1.25 -18.79
CA SER A 404 0.81 -1.79 -20.02
C SER A 404 0.39 -0.96 -21.24
N PRO A 405 1.29 -0.69 -22.18
CA PRO A 405 0.91 -0.16 -23.49
C PRO A 405 0.05 -1.22 -24.18
N ALA A 406 -1.24 -0.92 -24.33
CA ALA A 406 -2.24 -1.93 -24.66
C ALA A 406 -2.03 -2.54 -26.07
N ILE A 407 -2.17 -3.87 -26.15
CA ILE A 407 -2.79 -4.47 -27.34
C ILE A 407 -4.29 -4.20 -27.19
N VAL A 408 -4.89 -3.56 -28.19
CA VAL A 408 -6.22 -2.95 -28.06
C VAL A 408 -7.32 -3.97 -28.35
N ASP A 409 -7.78 -4.68 -27.32
CA ASP A 409 -9.10 -5.31 -27.34
C ASP A 409 -10.14 -4.27 -26.89
N GLU A 410 -10.89 -3.70 -27.85
CA GLU A 410 -11.93 -2.71 -27.58
C GLU A 410 -13.11 -3.29 -26.78
N VAL A 411 -13.12 -3.10 -25.47
CA VAL A 411 -14.38 -3.15 -24.70
C VAL A 411 -15.04 -1.78 -24.80
N LYS A 412 -16.01 -1.63 -25.72
CA LYS A 412 -16.80 -0.40 -25.84
C LYS A 412 -17.59 -0.13 -24.56
N PRO A 413 -17.51 1.07 -23.96
CA PRO A 413 -18.46 1.49 -22.94
C PRO A 413 -19.86 1.63 -23.54
N ALA A 414 -20.89 1.35 -22.75
CA ALA A 414 -22.28 1.55 -23.17
C ALA A 414 -22.53 3.03 -23.50
N SER A 415 -23.04 3.29 -24.70
CA SER A 415 -23.17 4.64 -25.25
C SER A 415 -24.27 5.45 -24.57
N LEU A 416 -23.91 6.63 -24.07
CA LEU A 416 -24.83 7.77 -23.91
C LEU A 416 -24.14 9.05 -24.39
N SER A 417 -24.94 9.96 -24.91
CA SER A 417 -24.56 11.06 -25.81
C SER A 417 -23.48 12.00 -25.27
N THR A 418 -22.55 12.35 -26.16
CA THR A 418 -21.48 13.32 -25.96
C THR A 418 -21.98 14.76 -25.93
N GLU A 419 -21.60 15.52 -24.90
CA GLU A 419 -21.34 16.96 -25.04
C GLU A 419 -19.92 17.26 -24.52
N THR A 420 -19.16 18.02 -25.32
CA THR A 420 -17.73 18.25 -25.14
C THR A 420 -17.47 19.57 -24.41
N PRO A 421 -16.57 19.62 -23.41
CA PRO A 421 -15.91 20.85 -22.98
C PRO A 421 -14.56 20.99 -23.68
N ALA A 422 -14.27 22.18 -24.23
CA ALA A 422 -12.95 22.51 -24.77
C ALA A 422 -11.99 23.00 -23.67
N ASP A 423 -10.69 22.73 -23.83
CA ASP A 423 -9.62 23.31 -23.01
C ASP A 423 -9.47 24.82 -23.26
N ALA A 424 -9.12 25.56 -22.19
CA ALA A 424 -8.08 26.59 -22.23
C ALA A 424 -7.72 27.05 -20.81
N ALA A 425 -6.43 27.27 -20.57
CA ALA A 425 -5.91 27.86 -19.34
C ALA A 425 -6.00 29.40 -19.36
N ALA A 426 -6.04 30.02 -18.18
CA ALA A 426 -5.64 31.41 -17.99
C ALA A 426 -5.16 31.64 -16.54
N ASP A 427 -3.94 32.13 -16.39
CA ASP A 427 -3.49 32.80 -15.17
C ASP A 427 -4.26 34.10 -14.95
N GLY A 428 -4.34 34.56 -13.69
CA GLY A 428 -4.99 35.83 -13.36
C GLY A 428 -4.93 36.17 -11.88
N GLU A 429 -3.97 37.02 -11.50
CA GLU A 429 -3.99 37.71 -10.21
C GLU A 429 -5.29 38.53 -10.08
N VAL A 430 -5.91 38.53 -8.89
CA VAL A 430 -6.91 39.55 -8.55
C VAL A 430 -6.59 40.19 -7.21
N GLU A 431 -6.38 41.50 -7.31
CA GLU A 431 -5.98 42.45 -6.29
C GLU A 431 -7.05 42.67 -5.21
N SER A 432 -6.62 42.91 -3.97
CA SER A 432 -7.49 43.29 -2.86
C SER A 432 -8.07 44.70 -3.02
N LYS A 433 -9.41 44.86 -3.01
CA LYS A 433 -10.05 46.18 -2.86
C LYS A 433 -11.06 46.27 -1.71
N LYS A 434 -10.86 47.34 -0.95
CA LYS A 434 -11.61 47.81 0.22
C LYS A 434 -12.94 48.41 -0.22
N LEU A 435 -14.02 48.18 0.52
CA LEU A 435 -15.31 48.85 0.33
C LEU A 435 -15.71 49.59 1.60
N GLU A 436 -15.54 50.91 1.58
CA GLU A 436 -16.19 51.84 2.50
C GLU A 436 -17.59 52.18 1.97
N ALA A 437 -18.56 52.37 2.86
CA ALA A 437 -19.93 52.75 2.50
C ALA A 437 -20.30 54.08 3.17
N GLU A 438 -20.43 55.14 2.36
CA GLU A 438 -20.91 56.43 2.82
C GLU A 438 -22.44 56.55 2.81
N ARG A 439 -22.95 57.56 3.52
CA ARG A 439 -24.37 57.78 3.83
C ARG A 439 -25.15 58.45 2.67
N PRO A 440 -26.48 58.20 2.57
CA PRO A 440 -27.41 59.13 1.94
C PRO A 440 -27.82 60.30 2.87
N PRO A 441 -28.30 61.44 2.33
CA PRO A 441 -28.49 62.69 3.09
C PRO A 441 -29.83 62.83 3.82
N ALA A 442 -29.90 63.85 4.68
CA ALA A 442 -30.98 64.08 5.65
C ALA A 442 -32.29 64.66 5.07
N LYS A 443 -33.40 64.38 5.76
CA LYS A 443 -34.59 65.25 5.79
C LYS A 443 -34.98 65.55 7.24
N SER A 444 -35.51 66.76 7.44
CA SER A 444 -35.84 67.37 8.72
C SER A 444 -37.13 66.82 9.33
N GLY A 445 -37.16 66.70 10.66
CA GLY A 445 -38.35 66.39 11.46
C GLY A 445 -38.07 66.64 12.94
N GLN A 446 -38.84 67.53 13.56
CA GLN A 446 -38.69 67.94 14.97
C GLN A 446 -39.20 66.85 15.94
N GLY A 447 -38.71 66.78 17.18
CA GLY A 447 -39.31 65.88 18.18
C GLY A 447 -38.57 65.58 19.49
N THR A 448 -38.14 66.60 20.21
CA THR A 448 -37.92 66.62 21.68
C THR A 448 -37.76 65.34 22.54
N ARG A 449 -36.72 65.41 23.41
CA ARG A 449 -36.62 64.88 24.80
C ARG A 449 -36.26 63.40 25.05
N LYS A 450 -35.14 63.25 25.79
CA LYS A 450 -34.90 62.42 27.00
C LYS A 450 -35.19 60.90 26.88
N ARG A 451 -34.35 60.00 27.39
CA ARG A 451 -33.50 60.11 28.60
C ARG A 451 -32.41 59.03 28.58
N LYS A 452 -31.22 59.32 29.12
CA LYS A 452 -30.25 58.31 29.55
C LYS A 452 -30.87 57.46 30.68
N ARG A 453 -30.65 56.14 30.67
CA ARG A 453 -29.55 55.57 31.47
C ARG A 453 -29.04 54.27 30.87
#